data_AF-A0A6S7G710-F1
#
_entry.id   AF-A0A6S7G710-F1
#
_cell.length_a   1.000
_cell.length_b   1.000
_cell.length_c   1.000
_cell.angle_alpha   90.00
_cell.angle_beta   90.00
_cell.angle_gamma   90.00
#
_symmetry.space_group_name_H-M   'P 1'
#
loop_
_entity.id
_entity.type
_entity.pdbx_description
1 polymer ?
#
loop_
_entity_poly.entity_id
_entity_poly.type
_entity_poly.pdbx_seq_one_letter_code
_entity_poly.pdbx_strand_id
1 'polypeptide(L)'
;MHPTTARKKSLRIIDIANADKINKLVVKDIKPGQKLCPKCSSHLGSIDDSCIEEDEEYKPEVEDKLHNLAATFSSLGCTPVKTKFAQRDRAVHAKRKVKEAQTAITDEVARSLNVDSNELQTCQKCTDLEAIIEVIKEKCSTSNMEATLKLITLAPPSWTIEKTANEF
;
A
#
# COMPACT_ATOMS: atom_id res chain seq x y z
N MET A 1 -23.06 38.63 46.47
CA MET A 1 -21.61 38.91 46.32
C MET A 1 -20.84 37.63 46.55
N HIS A 2 -20.19 37.08 45.52
CA HIS A 2 -19.14 36.06 45.61
C HIS A 2 -18.28 36.14 44.33
N PRO A 3 -17.01 35.72 44.39
CA PRO A 3 -15.90 36.63 44.15
C PRO A 3 -15.22 36.47 42.79
N THR A 4 -14.69 37.59 42.29
CA THR A 4 -13.57 37.62 41.35
C THR A 4 -12.34 36.97 41.98
N THR A 5 -11.89 35.80 41.48
CA THR A 5 -10.54 35.30 41.76
C THR A 5 -9.85 34.81 40.49
N ALA A 6 -8.62 35.27 40.34
CA ALA A 6 -7.82 35.29 39.13
C ALA A 6 -7.34 33.89 38.69
N ARG A 7 -7.76 33.41 37.52
CA ARG A 7 -7.05 32.36 36.77
C ARG A 7 -6.01 32.97 35.82
N LYS A 8 -5.03 33.69 36.35
CA LYS A 8 -3.96 34.34 35.55
C LYS A 8 -2.68 33.50 35.40
N LYS A 9 -2.58 32.32 36.04
CA LYS A 9 -1.31 31.57 36.17
C LYS A 9 -1.13 30.32 35.29
N SER A 10 -2.09 29.96 34.43
CA SER A 10 -1.97 28.71 33.65
C SER A 10 -2.30 28.83 32.17
N LEU A 11 -2.51 30.05 31.67
CA LEU A 11 -2.70 30.28 30.24
C LEU A 11 -1.33 30.26 29.56
N ARG A 12 -1.10 29.28 28.68
CA ARG A 12 0.13 29.23 27.87
C ARG A 12 -0.08 30.02 26.59
N ILE A 13 0.91 30.84 26.26
CA ILE A 13 0.97 31.55 24.98
C ILE A 13 1.55 30.58 23.97
N ILE A 14 0.91 30.48 22.80
CA ILE A 14 1.42 29.67 21.70
C ILE A 14 2.40 30.53 20.89
N ASP A 15 3.56 29.97 20.59
CA ASP A 15 4.53 30.55 19.68
C ASP A 15 4.09 30.38 18.20
N ILE A 16 4.84 31.01 17.30
CA ILE A 16 4.52 31.00 15.87
C ILE A 16 4.59 29.57 15.31
N ALA A 17 5.65 28.82 15.65
CA ALA A 17 5.88 27.47 15.14
C ALA A 17 4.78 26.48 15.55
N ASN A 18 4.31 26.54 16.80
CA ASN A 18 3.25 25.67 17.28
C ASN A 18 1.87 26.09 16.73
N ALA A 19 1.61 27.39 16.53
CA ALA A 19 0.37 27.86 15.91
C ALA A 19 0.24 27.35 14.47
N ASP A 20 1.30 27.47 13.67
CA ASP A 20 1.33 26.97 12.29
C ASP A 20 1.17 25.44 12.24
N LYS A 21 1.86 24.71 13.12
CA LYS A 21 1.72 23.25 13.21
C LYS A 21 0.28 22.84 13.54
N ILE A 22 -0.34 23.50 14.51
CA ILE A 22 -1.71 23.17 14.93
C ILE A 22 -2.74 23.53 13.87
N ASN A 23 -2.59 24.67 13.18
CA ASN A 23 -3.49 25.07 12.09
C ASN A 23 -3.41 24.12 10.89
N LYS A 24 -2.26 23.47 10.67
CA LYS A 24 -2.10 22.41 9.66
C LYS A 24 -2.79 21.11 10.08
N LEU A 25 -2.75 20.78 11.37
CA LEU A 25 -3.33 19.55 11.92
C LEU A 25 -4.84 19.65 12.21
N VAL A 26 -5.35 20.85 12.44
CA VAL A 26 -6.71 21.10 12.92
C VAL A 26 -7.30 22.28 12.17
N VAL A 27 -8.55 22.15 11.71
CA VAL A 27 -9.34 23.26 11.13
C VAL A 27 -9.78 24.26 12.21
N LYS A 28 -8.82 24.82 12.94
CA LYS A 28 -9.03 25.91 13.91
C LYS A 28 -8.01 26.98 13.58
N ASP A 29 -8.46 28.22 13.38
CA ASP A 29 -7.59 29.37 13.14
C ASP A 29 -7.00 29.86 14.47
N ILE A 30 -5.91 29.23 14.90
CA ILE A 30 -5.15 29.61 16.10
C ILE A 30 -4.07 30.60 15.71
N LYS A 31 -4.09 31.78 16.35
CA LYS A 31 -3.12 32.83 16.05
C LYS A 31 -1.90 32.75 16.98
N PRO A 32 -0.68 33.01 16.47
CA PRO A 32 0.49 33.21 17.33
C PRO A 32 0.20 34.26 18.41
N GLY A 33 0.59 34.00 19.65
CA GLY A 33 0.30 34.88 20.79
C GLY A 33 -1.05 34.62 21.48
N GLN A 34 -1.90 33.75 20.93
CA GLN A 34 -3.17 33.38 21.55
C GLN A 34 -2.94 32.60 22.86
N LYS A 35 -3.73 32.93 23.89
CA LYS A 35 -3.67 32.30 25.21
C LYS A 35 -4.59 31.08 25.25
N LEU A 36 -4.02 29.90 25.45
CA LEU A 36 -4.79 28.66 25.64
C LEU A 36 -4.88 28.26 27.11
N CYS A 37 -6.03 27.70 27.49
CA CYS A 37 -6.15 27.03 28.78
C CYS A 37 -5.40 25.69 28.78
N PRO A 38 -4.98 25.17 29.94
CA PRO A 38 -4.23 23.92 30.05
C PRO A 38 -4.89 22.73 29.34
N LYS A 39 -6.22 22.65 29.39
CA LYS A 39 -7.00 21.60 28.75
C LYS A 39 -6.99 21.71 27.22
N CYS A 40 -7.03 22.93 26.68
CA CYS A 40 -6.91 23.16 25.24
C CYS A 40 -5.49 22.87 24.77
N SER A 41 -4.46 23.29 25.52
CA SER A 41 -3.07 23.00 25.14
C SER A 41 -2.75 21.51 25.17
N SER A 42 -3.25 20.75 26.16
CA SER A 42 -3.02 19.30 26.23
C SER A 42 -3.72 18.55 25.12
N HIS A 43 -4.94 18.96 24.76
CA HIS A 43 -5.69 18.34 23.67
C HIS A 43 -5.03 18.56 22.29
N LEU A 44 -4.37 19.70 22.09
CA LEU A 44 -3.63 19.97 20.86
C LEU A 44 -2.30 19.21 20.81
N GLY A 45 -1.63 19.03 21.95
CA GLY A 45 -0.40 18.24 22.04
C GLY A 45 -0.61 16.72 21.90
N SER A 46 -1.85 16.24 22.01
CA SER A 46 -2.21 14.83 21.78
C SER A 46 -2.57 14.50 20.33
N ILE A 47 -2.54 15.50 19.43
CA ILE A 47 -2.83 15.30 18.01
C ILE A 47 -1.53 14.82 17.35
N ASP A 48 -1.56 13.59 16.85
CA ASP A 48 -0.42 12.90 16.28
C ASP A 48 -0.14 13.38 14.83
N ASP A 49 1.11 13.79 14.57
CA ASP A 49 1.93 13.35 13.43
C ASP A 49 1.25 12.87 12.14
N SER A 50 0.57 11.73 12.31
CA SER A 50 0.19 10.76 11.27
C SER A 50 -0.88 11.26 10.30
N CYS A 51 -1.44 12.45 10.53
CA CYS A 51 -2.47 13.06 9.67
C CYS A 51 -1.95 14.23 8.83
N ILE A 52 -0.67 14.62 8.94
CA ILE A 52 -0.10 15.62 8.04
C ILE A 52 0.06 14.94 6.67
N GLU A 53 -0.80 15.31 5.73
CA GLU A 53 -0.47 15.15 4.32
C GLU A 53 0.80 15.97 4.08
N GLU A 54 1.95 15.29 3.97
CA GLU A 54 3.16 15.91 3.45
C GLU A 54 2.78 16.47 2.08
N ASP A 55 2.80 17.80 1.94
CA ASP A 55 2.75 18.46 0.63
C ASP A 55 3.84 17.81 -0.20
N GLU A 56 3.45 16.92 -1.13
CA GLU A 56 4.40 16.22 -1.98
C GLU A 56 5.21 17.27 -2.72
N GLU A 57 6.51 17.32 -2.40
CA GLU A 57 7.48 18.14 -3.09
C GLU A 57 7.35 17.88 -4.60
N TYR A 58 7.04 18.94 -5.35
CA TYR A 58 6.84 18.87 -6.79
C TYR A 58 8.08 18.28 -7.47
N LYS A 59 7.94 17.06 -7.99
CA LYS A 59 9.00 16.34 -8.71
C LYS A 59 8.62 16.26 -10.19
N PRO A 60 9.12 17.18 -11.04
CA PRO A 60 8.72 17.26 -12.45
C PRO A 60 8.96 15.95 -13.22
N GLU A 61 10.02 15.20 -12.89
CA GLU A 61 10.30 13.89 -13.49
C GLU A 61 9.21 12.83 -13.25
N VAL A 62 8.45 12.96 -12.16
CA VAL A 62 7.37 12.03 -11.81
C VAL A 62 6.10 12.38 -12.60
N GLU A 63 5.83 13.67 -12.80
CA GLU A 63 4.68 14.12 -13.59
C GLU A 63 4.78 13.74 -15.07
N ASP A 64 5.96 13.87 -15.68
CA ASP A 64 6.17 13.44 -17.07
C ASP A 64 5.94 11.93 -17.23
N LYS A 65 6.44 11.12 -16.28
CA LYS A 65 6.21 9.68 -16.25
C LYS A 65 4.73 9.34 -16.08
N LEU A 66 4.02 10.08 -15.25
CA LEU A 66 2.58 9.91 -15.04
C LEU A 66 1.76 10.32 -16.26
N HIS A 67 2.13 11.39 -16.93
CA HIS A 67 1.47 11.83 -18.16
C HIS A 67 1.61 10.75 -19.25
N ASN A 68 2.82 10.23 -19.45
CA ASN A 68 3.08 9.15 -20.40
C ASN A 68 2.33 7.85 -20.02
N LEU A 69 2.28 7.53 -18.73
CA LEU A 69 1.52 6.38 -18.25
C LEU A 69 0.02 6.55 -18.47
N ALA A 70 -0.52 7.75 -18.21
CA ALA A 70 -1.92 8.06 -18.43
C ALA A 70 -2.31 7.98 -19.92
N ALA A 71 -1.44 8.45 -20.81
CA ALA A 71 -1.62 8.31 -22.25
C ALA A 71 -1.66 6.82 -22.66
N THR A 72 -0.69 6.03 -22.18
CA THR A 72 -0.65 4.57 -22.43
C THR A 72 -1.94 3.88 -21.97
N PHE A 73 -2.42 4.17 -20.76
CA PHE A 73 -3.66 3.61 -20.23
C PHE A 73 -4.87 4.00 -21.09
N SER A 74 -4.93 5.26 -21.54
CA SER A 74 -6.03 5.74 -22.39
C SER A 74 -6.03 5.03 -23.74
N SER A 75 -4.86 4.80 -24.34
CA SER A 75 -4.73 4.03 -25.59
C SER A 75 -5.18 2.58 -25.45
N LEU A 76 -4.99 1.99 -24.26
CA LEU A 76 -5.49 0.64 -23.92
C LEU A 76 -6.98 0.63 -23.52
N GLY A 77 -7.70 1.75 -23.63
CA GLY A 77 -9.09 1.87 -23.18
C GLY A 77 -9.29 1.80 -21.66
N CYS A 78 -8.20 1.90 -20.90
CA CYS A 78 -8.21 1.85 -19.45
C CYS A 78 -8.35 3.25 -18.84
N THR A 79 -8.87 3.34 -17.61
CA THR A 79 -8.94 4.63 -16.91
C THR A 79 -7.54 5.09 -16.46
N PRO A 80 -7.19 6.38 -16.58
CA PRO A 80 -5.88 6.90 -16.20
C PRO A 80 -5.50 6.62 -14.74
N VAL A 81 -4.19 6.55 -14.48
CA VAL A 81 -3.65 6.40 -13.12
C VAL A 81 -3.82 7.71 -12.37
N LYS A 82 -4.44 7.64 -11.19
CA LYS A 82 -4.56 8.78 -10.28
C LYS A 82 -3.40 8.75 -9.28
N THR A 83 -2.98 9.91 -8.82
CA THR A 83 -1.81 10.06 -7.92
C THR A 83 -2.20 10.51 -6.52
N LYS A 84 -3.32 11.23 -6.41
CA LYS A 84 -3.84 11.75 -5.15
C LYS A 84 -4.55 10.64 -4.37
N PHE A 85 -3.77 9.87 -3.62
CA PHE A 85 -4.25 8.87 -2.67
C PHE A 85 -3.47 8.94 -1.36
N ALA A 86 -4.17 8.67 -0.27
CA ALA A 86 -3.53 8.36 1.01
C ALA A 86 -2.51 7.22 0.81
N GLN A 87 -1.35 7.32 1.47
CA GLN A 87 -0.22 6.42 1.25
C GLN A 87 -0.60 4.93 1.35
N ARG A 88 -1.47 4.60 2.30
CA ARG A 88 -2.01 3.24 2.51
C ARG A 88 -2.74 2.66 1.29
N ASP A 89 -3.37 3.52 0.48
CA ASP A 89 -4.26 3.13 -0.62
C ASP A 89 -3.51 3.04 -1.96
N ARG A 90 -2.29 3.60 -2.04
CA ARG A 90 -1.48 3.65 -3.27
C ARG A 90 -1.17 2.25 -3.82
N ALA A 91 -0.75 1.33 -2.95
CA ALA A 91 -0.42 -0.03 -3.35
C ALA A 91 -1.64 -0.81 -3.89
N VAL A 92 -2.80 -0.62 -3.26
CA VAL A 92 -4.05 -1.25 -3.71
C VAL A 92 -4.48 -0.68 -5.05
N HIS A 93 -4.41 0.65 -5.21
CA HIS A 93 -4.71 1.31 -6.48
C HIS A 93 -3.79 0.84 -7.60
N ALA A 94 -2.47 0.80 -7.35
CA ALA A 94 -1.48 0.34 -8.31
C ALA A 94 -1.75 -1.12 -8.74
N LYS A 95 -2.00 -2.03 -7.79
CA LYS A 95 -2.35 -3.43 -8.09
C LYS A 95 -3.60 -3.53 -8.97
N ARG A 96 -4.64 -2.74 -8.67
CA ARG A 96 -5.86 -2.71 -9.50
C ARG A 96 -5.56 -2.21 -10.91
N LYS A 97 -4.77 -1.14 -11.05
CA LYS A 97 -4.41 -0.57 -12.37
C LYS A 97 -3.59 -1.53 -13.22
N VAL A 98 -2.65 -2.24 -12.61
CA VAL A 98 -1.87 -3.29 -13.29
C VAL A 98 -2.80 -4.40 -13.80
N LYS A 99 -3.76 -4.86 -12.98
CA LYS A 99 -4.74 -5.86 -13.42
C LYS A 99 -5.61 -5.38 -14.57
N GLU A 100 -6.13 -4.15 -14.50
CA GLU A 100 -6.93 -3.56 -15.60
C GLU A 100 -6.15 -3.54 -16.92
N ALA A 101 -4.90 -3.08 -16.89
CA ALA A 101 -4.05 -3.05 -18.08
C ALA A 101 -3.72 -4.46 -18.59
N GLN A 102 -3.42 -5.40 -17.69
CA GLN A 102 -3.13 -6.79 -18.05
C GLN A 102 -4.33 -7.42 -18.75
N THR A 103 -5.54 -7.26 -18.21
CA THR A 103 -6.76 -7.77 -18.85
C THR A 103 -6.98 -7.15 -20.22
N ALA A 104 -6.86 -5.82 -20.34
CA ALA A 104 -7.04 -5.14 -21.63
C ALA A 104 -6.03 -5.61 -22.69
N ILE A 105 -4.76 -5.79 -22.31
CA ILE A 105 -3.73 -6.33 -23.20
C ILE A 105 -4.04 -7.77 -23.59
N THR A 106 -4.40 -8.62 -22.62
CA THR A 106 -4.78 -10.02 -22.88
C THR A 106 -5.93 -10.09 -23.87
N ASP A 107 -6.97 -9.27 -23.69
CA ASP A 107 -8.13 -9.25 -24.59
C ASP A 107 -7.79 -8.72 -25.98
N GLU A 108 -6.92 -7.72 -26.09
CA GLU A 108 -6.46 -7.19 -27.38
C GLU A 108 -5.66 -8.23 -28.16
N VAL A 109 -4.77 -8.95 -27.47
CA VAL A 109 -3.96 -10.03 -28.06
C VAL A 109 -4.84 -11.20 -28.46
N ALA A 110 -5.75 -11.62 -27.57
CA ALA A 110 -6.73 -12.69 -27.83
C ALA A 110 -7.54 -12.39 -29.09
N ARG A 111 -8.07 -11.16 -29.20
CA ARG A 111 -8.84 -10.71 -30.36
C ARG A 111 -8.00 -10.67 -31.64
N SER A 112 -6.76 -10.18 -31.55
CA SER A 112 -5.86 -10.06 -32.70
C SER A 112 -5.42 -11.42 -33.24
N LEU A 113 -5.25 -12.41 -32.37
CA LEU A 113 -4.84 -13.77 -32.72
C LEU A 113 -6.01 -14.74 -32.87
N ASN A 114 -7.24 -14.28 -32.61
CA ASN A 114 -8.47 -15.07 -32.64
C ASN A 114 -8.41 -16.32 -31.75
N VAL A 115 -7.87 -16.16 -30.53
CA VAL A 115 -7.74 -17.17 -29.49
C VAL A 115 -8.63 -16.77 -28.30
N ASP A 116 -9.15 -17.72 -27.54
CA ASP A 116 -9.92 -17.42 -26.32
C ASP A 116 -9.01 -16.77 -25.26
N SER A 117 -9.44 -15.63 -24.69
CA SER A 117 -8.70 -14.94 -23.62
C SER A 117 -8.39 -15.84 -22.41
N ASN A 118 -9.21 -16.88 -22.16
CA ASN A 118 -8.99 -17.83 -21.07
C ASN A 118 -7.78 -18.73 -21.32
N GLU A 119 -7.42 -19.02 -22.57
CA GLU A 119 -6.22 -19.80 -22.90
C GLU A 119 -4.93 -19.00 -22.65
N LEU A 120 -5.03 -17.67 -22.63
CA LEU A 120 -3.92 -16.75 -22.37
C LEU A 120 -3.76 -16.40 -20.88
N GLN A 121 -4.68 -16.86 -20.02
CA GLN A 121 -4.54 -16.66 -18.59
C GLN A 121 -3.37 -17.49 -18.06
N THR A 122 -2.32 -16.82 -17.61
CA THR A 122 -1.26 -17.45 -16.81
C THR A 122 -1.85 -17.88 -15.47
N CYS A 123 -1.58 -19.12 -15.05
CA CYS A 123 -2.10 -19.71 -13.81
C CYS A 123 -1.93 -18.73 -12.62
N GLN A 124 -3.01 -18.06 -12.21
CA GLN A 124 -2.94 -16.96 -11.24
C GLN A 124 -2.59 -17.44 -9.82
N LYS A 125 -2.99 -18.67 -9.48
CA LYS A 125 -2.59 -19.44 -8.31
C LYS A 125 -2.88 -20.89 -8.64
N CYS A 126 -1.87 -21.69 -8.92
CA CYS A 126 -2.05 -23.12 -9.03
C CYS A 126 -2.23 -23.65 -7.60
N THR A 127 -3.44 -23.51 -7.05
CA THR A 127 -3.83 -24.12 -5.76
C THR A 127 -3.51 -25.60 -5.73
N ASP A 128 -3.60 -26.24 -6.90
CA ASP A 128 -3.27 -27.64 -7.09
C ASP A 128 -1.78 -27.90 -6.84
N LEU A 129 -0.90 -26.98 -7.25
CA LEU A 129 0.53 -27.09 -6.97
C LEU A 129 0.82 -26.92 -5.47
N GLU A 130 0.17 -25.94 -4.82
CA GLU A 130 0.30 -25.75 -3.36
C GLU A 130 -0.22 -26.97 -2.59
N ALA A 131 -1.37 -27.53 -2.97
CA ALA A 131 -1.94 -28.73 -2.38
C ALA A 131 -1.06 -29.97 -2.61
N ILE A 132 -0.49 -30.12 -3.81
CA ILE A 132 0.45 -31.22 -4.10
C ILE A 132 1.70 -31.08 -3.24
N ILE A 133 2.26 -29.86 -3.10
CA ILE A 133 3.41 -29.61 -2.24
C ILE A 133 3.10 -29.99 -0.78
N GLU A 134 1.93 -29.60 -0.27
CA GLU A 134 1.51 -29.93 1.11
C GLU A 134 1.40 -31.44 1.35
N VAL A 135 0.79 -32.18 0.40
CA VAL A 135 0.71 -33.64 0.46
C VAL A 135 2.09 -34.30 0.41
N ILE A 136 3.02 -33.74 -0.38
CA ILE A 136 4.40 -34.24 -0.44
C ILE A 136 5.11 -33.97 0.90
N LYS A 137 4.91 -32.81 1.54
CA LYS A 137 5.48 -32.51 2.87
C LYS A 137 4.98 -33.47 3.93
N GLU A 138 3.68 -33.77 3.95
CA GLU A 138 3.08 -34.73 4.88
C GLU A 138 3.65 -36.14 4.69
N LYS A 139 3.80 -36.57 3.43
CA LYS A 139 4.41 -37.88 3.11
C LYS A 139 5.91 -37.92 3.44
N CYS A 140 6.67 -36.87 3.20
CA CYS A 140 8.08 -36.79 3.59
C CYS A 140 8.26 -36.89 5.12
N SER A 141 7.32 -36.33 5.90
CA SER A 141 7.36 -36.35 7.37
C SER A 141 7.08 -37.73 7.98
N THR A 142 6.40 -38.61 7.23
CA THR A 142 5.96 -39.93 7.71
C THR A 142 6.67 -41.11 7.04
N SER A 143 7.53 -40.84 6.06
CA SER A 143 8.22 -41.86 5.25
C SER A 143 9.67 -42.11 5.66
N ASN A 144 10.26 -43.19 5.15
CA ASN A 144 11.68 -43.49 5.32
C ASN A 144 12.57 -42.66 4.36
N MET A 145 13.87 -42.57 4.67
CA MET A 145 14.83 -41.76 3.90
C MET A 145 14.83 -42.05 2.39
N GLU A 146 14.69 -43.31 2.00
CA GLU A 146 14.65 -43.71 0.58
C GLU A 146 13.41 -43.18 -0.14
N ALA A 147 12.24 -43.26 0.50
CA ALA A 147 10.99 -42.73 -0.05
C ALA A 147 10.99 -41.19 -0.06
N THR A 148 11.55 -40.55 0.97
CA THR A 148 11.71 -39.09 1.04
C THR A 148 12.60 -38.59 -0.10
N LEU A 149 13.71 -39.26 -0.41
CA LEU A 149 14.56 -38.90 -1.55
C LEU A 149 13.81 -39.01 -2.88
N LYS A 150 13.02 -40.07 -3.08
CA LYS A 150 12.18 -40.22 -4.29
C LYS A 150 11.13 -39.11 -4.40
N LEU A 151 10.52 -38.70 -3.28
CA LEU A 151 9.55 -37.61 -3.24
C LEU A 151 10.19 -36.26 -3.56
N ILE A 152 11.37 -35.97 -3.02
CA ILE A 152 12.10 -34.71 -3.29
C ILE A 152 12.54 -34.62 -4.76
N THR A 153 12.79 -35.75 -5.44
CA THR A 153 13.07 -35.76 -6.89
C THR A 153 11.87 -35.38 -7.77
N LEU A 154 10.66 -35.31 -7.19
CA LEU A 154 9.46 -34.82 -7.88
C LEU A 154 9.33 -33.29 -7.79
N ALA A 155 10.24 -32.60 -7.10
CA ALA A 155 10.26 -31.14 -7.08
C ALA A 155 10.42 -30.58 -8.51
N PRO A 156 9.78 -29.45 -8.83
CA PRO A 156 9.88 -28.86 -10.16
C PRO A 156 11.34 -28.57 -10.55
N PRO A 157 11.76 -28.81 -11.81
CA PRO A 157 13.14 -28.56 -12.25
C PRO A 157 13.51 -27.06 -12.24
N SER A 158 12.52 -26.17 -12.10
CA SER A 158 12.70 -24.73 -11.92
C SER A 158 13.04 -24.32 -10.49
N TRP A 159 13.00 -25.24 -9.51
CA TRP A 159 13.38 -24.96 -8.14
C TRP A 159 14.90 -25.13 -7.95
N THR A 160 15.50 -24.19 -7.23
CA THR A 160 16.89 -24.32 -6.80
C THR A 160 16.98 -25.34 -5.66
N ILE A 161 18.17 -25.92 -5.46
CA ILE A 161 18.43 -26.85 -4.34
C ILE A 161 18.07 -26.21 -3.00
N GLU A 162 18.43 -24.93 -2.82
CA GLU A 162 18.11 -24.16 -1.61
C GLU A 162 16.60 -24.00 -1.41
N LYS A 163 15.86 -23.73 -2.49
CA LYS A 163 14.40 -23.63 -2.42
C LYS A 163 13.77 -24.97 -2.04
N THR A 164 14.23 -26.07 -2.62
CA THR A 164 13.72 -27.42 -2.31
C THR A 164 14.02 -27.82 -0.87
N ALA A 165 15.20 -27.49 -0.35
CA ALA A 165 15.60 -27.79 1.03
C ALA A 165 14.88 -26.94 2.09
N ASN A 166 14.47 -25.71 1.74
CA ASN A 166 13.65 -24.90 2.64
C ASN A 166 12.20 -25.39 2.72
N GLU A 167 11.74 -26.11 1.70
CA GLU A 167 10.33 -26.47 1.55
C GLU A 167 9.99 -27.88 2.06
N PHE A 168 10.95 -28.81 2.04
CA PHE A 168 10.84 -30.21 2.47
C PHE A 168 11.91 -30.57 3.51
#